data_AF-A0A1L6TEH0-F1
#
_entry.id   AF-A0A1L6TEH0-F1
#
_cell.length_a   1.000
_cell.length_b   1.000
_cell.length_c   1.000
_cell.angle_alpha   90.00
_cell.angle_beta   90.00
_cell.angle_gamma   90.00
#
_symmetry.space_group_name_H-M   'P 1'
#
loop_
_entity.id
_entity.type
_entity.pdbx_description
1 polymer ?
#
loop_
_entity_poly.entity_id
_entity_poly.type
_entity_poly.pdbx_seq_one_letter_code
_entity_poly.pdbx_strand_id
1 'polypeptide(L)' 'MNTGVHWRDSARHPKLYIIDARACFPIVLFIFHMKFSTFIIAILSVIFLSILRKFDLNIKSFFIVIREVIASRVKKRF' A
#
# COMPACT_ATOMS: atom_id res chain seq x y z
N MET A 1 -0.11 -14.99 32.84
CA MET A 1 -0.18 -15.04 31.36
C MET A 1 -1.48 -14.40 30.92
N ASN A 2 -1.45 -13.21 30.32
CA ASN A 2 -2.65 -12.59 29.75
C ASN A 2 -2.93 -13.26 28.39
N THR A 3 -3.95 -14.12 28.32
CA THR A 3 -4.43 -14.82 27.10
C THR A 3 -5.20 -13.91 26.14
N GLY A 4 -4.99 -12.59 26.23
CA GLY A 4 -5.82 -11.57 25.62
C GLY A 4 -5.43 -11.27 24.17
N VAL A 5 -5.85 -12.12 23.24
CA VAL A 5 -6.02 -11.68 21.85
C VAL A 5 -7.29 -10.82 21.83
N HIS A 6 -7.13 -9.50 21.82
CA HIS A 6 -8.25 -8.56 21.83
C HIS A 6 -8.75 -8.34 20.40
N TRP A 7 -10.06 -8.51 20.14
CA TRP A 7 -10.71 -8.34 18.82
C TRP A 7 -10.38 -7.02 18.10
N ARG A 8 -9.98 -5.99 18.84
CA ARG A 8 -9.45 -4.72 18.31
C ARG A 8 -8.14 -4.85 17.53
N ASP A 9 -7.31 -5.85 17.82
CA ASP A 9 -6.04 -6.05 17.12
C ASP A 9 -6.25 -6.59 15.69
N SER A 10 -7.42 -7.13 15.38
CA SER A 10 -7.82 -7.51 14.01
C SER A 10 -7.93 -6.33 13.05
N ALA A 11 -8.05 -5.10 13.55
CA ALA A 11 -8.13 -3.89 12.72
C ALA A 11 -6.76 -3.42 12.21
N ARG A 12 -5.64 -3.98 12.70
CA ARG A 12 -4.30 -3.61 12.25
C ARG A 12 -4.02 -4.19 10.86
N HIS A 13 -3.31 -3.42 10.02
CA HIS A 13 -2.92 -3.90 8.71
C HIS A 13 -1.95 -5.09 8.82
N PRO A 14 -2.18 -6.19 8.08
CA PRO A 14 -1.32 -7.38 8.13
C PRO A 14 0.07 -7.06 7.56
N LYS A 15 1.10 -7.50 8.28
CA LYS A 15 2.52 -7.26 7.96
C LYS A 15 3.26 -8.59 7.99
N LEU A 16 4.12 -8.83 7.00
CA LEU A 16 5.07 -9.94 7.00
C LEU A 16 6.44 -9.37 7.38
N TYR A 17 6.82 -9.52 8.66
CA TYR A 17 7.98 -8.87 9.26
C TYR A 17 7.95 -7.34 9.03
N ILE A 18 8.78 -6.86 8.11
CA ILE A 18 8.95 -5.44 7.80
C ILE A 18 8.05 -5.02 6.62
N ILE A 19 7.71 -5.97 5.74
CA ILE A 19 7.01 -5.74 4.47
C ILE A 19 5.49 -5.79 4.69
N ASP A 20 4.75 -4.91 4.02
CA ASP A 20 3.29 -4.93 4.05
C ASP A 20 2.76 -6.16 3.30
N ALA A 21 1.73 -6.84 3.82
CA ALA A 21 1.19 -8.03 3.17
C ALA A 21 0.70 -7.74 1.72
N ARG A 22 0.30 -6.50 1.42
CA ARG A 22 -0.12 -6.09 0.08
C ARG A 22 1.05 -6.07 -0.91
N ALA A 23 2.27 -5.79 -0.43
CA ALA A 23 3.49 -5.81 -1.24
C ALA A 23 3.99 -7.23 -1.53
N CYS A 24 3.45 -8.26 -0.86
CA CYS A 24 3.80 -9.65 -1.15
C CYS A 24 3.15 -10.16 -2.44
N PHE A 25 1.97 -9.67 -2.79
CA PHE A 25 1.28 -10.04 -4.03
C PHE A 25 2.14 -9.82 -5.30
N PRO A 26 2.72 -8.63 -5.55
CA PRO A 26 3.58 -8.42 -6.72
C PRO A 26 4.84 -9.31 -6.72
N ILE A 27 5.40 -9.61 -5.55
CA ILE A 27 6.55 -10.50 -5.41
C ILE A 27 6.17 -11.93 -5.83
N VAL A 28 5.03 -12.42 -5.36
CA VAL A 28 4.50 -13.74 -5.73
C VAL A 28 4.22 -13.80 -7.23
N LEU A 29 3.63 -12.74 -7.80
CA LEU A 29 3.36 -12.66 -9.24
C LEU A 29 4.64 -12.76 -10.08
N PHE A 30 5.73 -12.13 -9.65
CA PHE A 30 7.03 -12.24 -10.32
C PHE A 30 7.58 -13.68 -10.28
N ILE A 31 7.42 -14.39 -9.16
CA ILE A 31 7.84 -15.79 -9.04
C ILE A 31 7.10 -16.68 -10.04
N PHE A 32 5.79 -16.46 -10.24
CA PHE A 32 5.00 -17.22 -11.22
C PHE A 32 5.25 -16.83 -12.67
N HIS A 33 5.67 -15.59 -12.94
CA HIS A 33 5.91 -15.08 -14.28
C HIS A 33 7.24 -14.35 -14.33
N MET A 34 8.34 -15.09 -14.45
CA MET A 34 9.70 -14.55 -14.42
C MET A 34 10.08 -13.88 -15.75
N LYS A 35 9.54 -12.68 -15.99
CA LYS A 35 9.92 -11.79 -17.10
C LYS A 35 10.48 -10.49 -16.54
N PHE A 36 11.30 -9.82 -17.34
CA PHE A 36 11.86 -8.52 -16.94
C PHE A 36 10.77 -7.47 -16.71
N SER A 37 9.71 -7.48 -17.52
CA SER A 37 8.58 -6.58 -17.34
C SER A 37 7.86 -6.78 -16.00
N THR A 38 7.62 -8.02 -15.59
CA THR A 38 6.98 -8.32 -14.30
C THR A 38 7.90 -8.04 -13.14
N PHE A 39 9.22 -8.18 -13.30
CA PHE A 39 10.21 -7.74 -12.31
C PHE A 39 10.09 -6.22 -12.04
N ILE A 40 10.08 -5.41 -13.10
CA ILE A 40 9.95 -3.94 -12.97
C ILE A 40 8.62 -3.59 -12.28
N ILE A 41 7.51 -4.20 -12.72
CA ILE A 41 6.19 -3.96 -12.12
C ILE A 41 6.18 -4.36 -10.65
N ALA A 42 6.82 -5.47 -10.30
CA ALA A 42 6.89 -5.94 -8.93
C ALA A 42 7.66 -4.97 -8.04
N ILE A 43 8.85 -4.53 -8.47
CA ILE A 43 9.67 -3.55 -7.75
C ILE A 43 8.92 -2.22 -7.57
N LEU A 44 8.32 -1.68 -8.65
CA LEU A 44 7.55 -0.44 -8.59
C LEU A 44 6.37 -0.56 -7.61
N SER A 45 5.64 -1.69 -7.64
CA SER A 45 4.51 -1.93 -6.76
C SER A 45 4.94 -2.04 -5.29
N VAL A 46 6.05 -2.72 -5.01
CA VAL A 46 6.63 -2.83 -3.66
C VAL A 46 7.03 -1.45 -3.14
N ILE A 47 7.76 -0.65 -3.93
CA ILE A 47 8.18 0.70 -3.55
C ILE A 47 6.95 1.58 -3.30
N PHE A 48 6.00 1.60 -4.23
CA PHE A 48 4.78 2.40 -4.14
C PHE A 48 3.97 2.08 -2.87
N LEU A 49 3.72 0.80 -2.59
CA LEU A 49 2.99 0.37 -1.41
C LEU A 49 3.77 0.62 -0.11
N SER A 50 5.11 0.53 -0.15
CA SER A 50 5.96 0.85 1.00
C SER A 50 5.93 2.34 1.34
N ILE A 51 5.92 3.20 0.33
CA ILE A 51 5.77 4.66 0.49
C ILE A 51 4.40 4.97 1.09
N LEU A 52 3.32 4.40 0.54
CA LEU A 52 1.96 4.57 1.07
C LEU A 52 1.87 4.21 2.55
N ARG A 53 2.48 3.08 2.94
CA ARG A 53 2.54 2.65 4.34
C ARG A 53 3.32 3.62 5.22
N LYS A 54 4.41 4.23 4.74
CA LYS A 54 5.18 5.22 5.51
C LYS A 54 4.33 6.46 5.85
N PHE A 55 3.36 6.80 5.01
CA PHE A 55 2.45 7.91 5.25
C PHE A 55 1.14 7.51 5.97
N ASP A 56 1.01 6.24 6.39
CA ASP A 56 -0.25 5.66 6.90
C ASP A 56 -1.46 5.93 5.97
N LEU A 57 -1.19 6.10 4.67
CA LEU A 57 -2.19 6.39 3.66
C LEU A 57 -2.78 5.09 3.13
N ASN A 58 -4.11 5.00 3.17
CA ASN A 58 -4.81 3.94 2.48
C ASN A 58 -4.82 4.20 0.97
N ILE A 59 -4.86 3.13 0.16
CA ILE A 59 -4.87 3.20 -1.30
C ILE A 59 -6.01 4.13 -1.78
N LYS A 60 -7.19 4.01 -1.17
CA LYS A 60 -8.35 4.88 -1.47
C LYS A 60 -8.05 6.35 -1.18
N SER A 61 -7.49 6.64 -0.01
CA SER A 61 -7.15 8.00 0.41
C SER A 61 -6.08 8.62 -0.48
N PHE A 62 -5.10 7.83 -0.95
CA PHE A 62 -4.09 8.29 -1.90
C PHE A 62 -4.72 8.79 -3.21
N PHE A 63 -5.66 8.05 -3.79
CA PHE A 63 -6.35 8.51 -5.00
C PHE A 63 -7.21 9.76 -4.75
N ILE A 64 -7.78 9.92 -3.55
CA ILE A 64 -8.48 11.14 -3.16
C ILE A 64 -7.50 12.32 -3.12
N VAL A 65 -6.36 12.17 -2.45
CA VAL A 65 -5.32 13.22 -2.37
C VAL A 65 -4.79 13.55 -3.76
N ILE A 66 -4.50 12.56 -4.60
CA ILE A 66 -4.07 12.78 -5.99
C ILE A 66 -5.13 13.54 -6.77
N ARG A 67 -6.39 13.11 -6.67
CA ARG A 67 -7.52 13.79 -7.32
C ARG A 67 -7.65 15.23 -6.83
N GLU A 68 -7.54 15.45 -5.53
CA GLU A 68 -7.60 16.78 -4.92
C GLU A 68 -6.42 17.64 -5.36
N VAL A 69 -5.19 17.13 -5.39
CA VAL A 69 -4.02 17.88 -5.87
C VAL A 69 -4.17 18.27 -7.35
N ILE A 70 -4.67 17.37 -8.20
CA ILE A 70 -4.94 17.64 -9.61
C ILE A 70 -6.08 18.66 -9.77
N ALA A 71 -7.19 18.46 -9.04
CA ALA A 71 -8.38 19.31 -9.09
C ALA A 71 -8.25 20.61 -8.29
N SER A 72 -7.26 20.75 -7.40
CA SER A 72 -7.06 21.93 -6.54
C SER A 72 -6.73 23.16 -7.38
N ARG A 73 -6.21 23.01 -8.61
CA ARG A 73 -6.12 24.12 -9.57
C ARG A 73 -7.47 24.72 -9.95
N VAL A 74 -8.58 24.00 -9.76
CA VAL A 74 -9.93 24.40 -10.21
C VAL A 74 -10.74 25.05 -9.08
N LYS A 75 -10.37 24.87 -7.80
CA LYS A 75 -11.14 25.45 -6.69
C LYS A 75 -10.35 26.49 -5.91
N LYS A 76 -10.24 27.71 -6.47
CA LYS A 76 -10.15 28.91 -5.64
C LYS A 76 -11.47 29.05 -4.88
N ARG A 77 -11.48 28.64 -3.62
CA ARG A 77 -12.57 28.97 -2.70
C ARG A 77 -12.33 30.44 -2.30
N PHE A 78 -13.11 31.33 -2.91
CA PHE A 78 -13.30 32.70 -2.43
C PHE A 78 -13.80 32.67 -0.98
#